data_AF-A0A1V0UVF7-F1
#
_entry.id   AF-A0A1V0UVF7-F1
#
_cell.length_a   1.000
_cell.length_b   1.000
_cell.length_c   1.000
_cell.angle_alpha   90.00
_cell.angle_beta   90.00
_cell.angle_gamma   90.00
#
_symmetry.space_group_name_H-M   'P 1'
#
loop_
_entity.id
_entity.type
_entity.pdbx_description
1 polymer ?
#
loop_
_entity_poly.entity_id
_entity_poly.type
_entity_poly.pdbx_seq_one_letter_code
_entity_poly.pdbx_strand_id
1 'polypeptide(L)'
;MNKQWRKEVDELLRKIARSKGGVFRAYLEVRPESYRRLEQRAGCKLADLQAQKRLKLIEEGASRYRFNDISIMDVIADDARLTALYITIVKEMAVQCGIDAVAA
;
A
#
# COMPACT_ATOMS: atom_id res chain seq x y z
N MET A 1 -7.44 1.95 -15.49
CA MET A 1 -6.41 1.01 -15.00
C MET A 1 -7.05 0.08 -13.97
N ASN A 2 -7.08 -1.21 -14.26
CA ASN A 2 -7.72 -2.23 -13.42
C ASN A 2 -7.12 -2.18 -11.99
N LYS A 3 -7.93 -1.92 -10.97
CA LYS A 3 -7.56 -1.92 -9.54
C LYS A 3 -7.24 -3.33 -9.02
N GLN A 4 -6.86 -4.26 -9.90
CA GLN A 4 -6.66 -5.68 -9.60
C GLN A 4 -5.47 -5.89 -8.67
N TRP A 5 -4.38 -5.13 -8.87
CA TRP A 5 -3.19 -5.22 -8.02
C TRP A 5 -3.49 -4.88 -6.56
N ARG A 6 -4.46 -3.98 -6.29
CA ARG A 6 -4.86 -3.62 -4.93
C ARG A 6 -5.44 -4.81 -4.19
N LYS A 7 -6.29 -5.58 -4.88
CA LYS A 7 -6.87 -6.81 -4.34
C LYS A 7 -5.80 -7.88 -4.14
N GLU A 8 -4.94 -8.09 -5.12
CA GLU A 8 -3.82 -9.05 -5.05
C GLU A 8 -2.91 -8.75 -3.84
N VAL A 9 -2.51 -7.49 -3.67
CA VAL A 9 -1.70 -7.05 -2.54
C VAL A 9 -2.44 -7.22 -1.22
N ASP A 10 -3.72 -6.83 -1.13
CA ASP A 10 -4.49 -7.00 0.10
C ASP A 10 -4.64 -8.48 0.50
N GLU A 11 -4.87 -9.36 -0.48
CA GLU A 11 -4.92 -10.81 -0.27
C GLU A 11 -3.58 -11.36 0.22
N LEU A 12 -2.46 -10.94 -0.36
CA LEU A 12 -1.12 -11.32 0.11
C LEU A 12 -0.85 -10.82 1.53
N LEU A 13 -1.16 -9.55 1.84
CA LEU A 13 -1.01 -8.99 3.18
C LEU A 13 -1.86 -9.75 4.22
N ARG A 14 -3.08 -10.15 3.86
CA ARG A 14 -3.93 -11.00 4.71
C ARG A 14 -3.35 -12.40 4.90
N LYS A 15 -2.78 -13.01 3.84
CA LYS A 15 -2.08 -14.31 3.96
C LYS A 15 -0.86 -14.18 4.90
N ILE A 16 -0.07 -13.11 4.76
CA ILE A 16 1.09 -12.81 5.61
C ILE A 16 0.66 -12.65 7.07
N ALA A 17 -0.39 -11.87 7.31
CA ALA A 17 -0.95 -11.68 8.65
C ALA A 17 -1.42 -13.00 9.28
N ARG A 18 -2.08 -13.87 8.50
CA ARG A 18 -2.49 -15.20 8.98
C ARG A 18 -1.30 -16.09 9.35
N SER A 19 -0.23 -16.07 8.55
CA SER A 19 1.01 -16.82 8.84
C SER A 19 1.66 -16.38 10.16
N LYS A 20 1.54 -15.09 10.53
CA LYS A 20 2.14 -14.51 11.75
C LYS A 20 1.32 -14.70 13.04
N GLY A 21 0.20 -15.44 13.02
CA GLY A 21 -0.48 -15.87 14.25
C GLY A 21 -1.75 -15.13 14.67
N GLY A 22 -2.49 -14.47 13.76
CA GLY A 22 -3.85 -14.01 14.08
C GLY A 22 -4.52 -13.10 13.04
N VAL A 23 -5.84 -13.24 12.88
CA VAL A 23 -6.61 -12.67 11.75
C VAL A 23 -6.67 -11.13 11.72
N PHE A 24 -6.63 -10.45 12.87
CA PHE A 24 -6.84 -8.99 12.94
C PHE A 24 -5.61 -8.20 13.41
N ARG A 25 -4.97 -8.59 14.52
CA ARG A 25 -3.80 -7.85 15.06
C ARG A 25 -2.58 -7.92 14.15
N ALA A 26 -2.31 -9.07 13.53
CA ALA A 26 -1.17 -9.19 12.63
C ALA A 26 -1.33 -8.35 11.35
N TYR A 27 -2.56 -8.12 10.87
CA TYR A 27 -2.79 -7.25 9.71
C TYR A 27 -2.50 -5.78 10.03
N LEU A 28 -2.81 -5.34 11.26
CA LEU A 28 -2.51 -3.99 11.74
C LEU A 28 -0.99 -3.72 11.84
N GLU A 29 -0.16 -4.76 11.90
CA GLU A 29 1.31 -4.64 11.93
C GLU A 29 1.92 -4.80 10.53
N VAL A 30 1.40 -5.72 9.72
CA VAL A 30 1.95 -6.05 8.39
C VAL A 30 1.78 -4.89 7.40
N ARG A 31 0.68 -4.14 7.47
CA ARG A 31 0.42 -3.04 6.55
C ARG A 31 1.28 -1.79 6.80
N PRO A 32 1.48 -1.31 8.04
CA PRO A 32 2.48 -0.27 8.31
C PRO A 32 3.89 -0.70 7.93
N GLU A 33 4.26 -1.97 8.18
CA GLU A 33 5.56 -2.51 7.81
C GLU A 33 5.78 -2.51 6.28
N SER A 34 4.76 -2.89 5.50
CA SER A 34 4.87 -2.86 4.03
C SER A 34 5.08 -1.44 3.50
N TYR A 35 4.43 -0.44 4.09
CA TYR A 35 4.65 0.97 3.74
C TYR A 35 6.03 1.47 4.15
N ARG A 36 6.52 1.10 5.33
CA ARG A 36 7.86 1.47 5.79
C ARG A 36 8.94 0.94 4.84
N ARG A 37 8.82 -0.31 4.39
CA ARG A 37 9.73 -0.91 3.39
C ARG A 37 9.67 -0.16 2.06
N LEU A 38 8.49 0.28 1.64
CA LEU A 38 8.32 1.08 0.43
C LEU A 38 9.04 2.43 0.56
N GLU A 39 8.84 3.14 1.66
CA GLU A 39 9.49 4.43 1.93
C GLU A 39 11.02 4.29 1.93
N GLN A 40 11.55 3.26 2.57
CA GLN A 40 12.99 2.98 2.60
C GLN A 40 13.57 2.71 1.21
N ARG A 41 12.86 1.92 0.38
CA ARG A 41 13.35 1.53 -0.95
C ARG A 41 13.15 2.61 -2.00
N ALA A 42 12.06 3.37 -1.90
CA ALA A 42 11.75 4.48 -2.80
C ALA A 42 12.52 5.75 -2.44
N GLY A 43 12.99 5.88 -1.19
CA GLY A 43 13.61 7.10 -0.68
C GLY A 43 12.61 8.25 -0.55
N CYS A 44 11.35 7.95 -0.25
CA CYS A 44 10.28 8.93 -0.14
C CYS A 44 9.49 8.77 1.16
N LYS A 45 8.76 9.81 1.55
CA LYS A 45 7.78 9.75 2.65
C LYS A 45 6.37 9.78 2.06
N LEU A 46 5.61 8.70 2.26
CA LEU A 46 4.25 8.57 1.73
C LEU A 46 3.30 9.59 2.37
N ALA A 47 3.56 9.98 3.62
CA ALA A 47 2.81 11.05 4.30
C ALA A 47 2.97 12.40 3.59
N ASP A 48 4.18 12.74 3.14
CA ASP A 48 4.44 14.00 2.43
C ASP A 48 3.76 14.00 1.07
N LEU A 49 3.84 12.88 0.34
CA LEU A 49 3.13 12.69 -0.93
C LEU A 49 1.61 12.75 -0.76
N GLN A 50 1.07 12.21 0.33
CA GLN A 50 -0.35 12.31 0.69
C GLN A 50 -0.75 13.76 0.96
N ALA A 51 0.06 14.51 1.70
CA ALA A 51 -0.19 15.92 1.96
C ALA A 51 -0.16 16.74 0.67
N GLN A 52 0.83 16.51 -0.21
CA GLN A 52 0.91 17.16 -1.52
C GLN A 52 -0.31 16.86 -2.39
N LYS A 53 -0.78 15.60 -2.40
CA LYS A 53 -2.00 15.21 -3.13
C LYS A 53 -3.25 15.90 -2.58
N ARG A 54 -3.36 16.05 -1.25
CA ARG A 54 -4.45 16.79 -0.60
C ARG A 54 -4.44 18.26 -1.00
N LEU A 55 -3.27 18.89 -1.02
CA LEU A 55 -3.13 20.28 -1.45
C LEU A 55 -3.58 20.47 -2.90
N LYS A 56 -3.14 19.61 -3.82
CA LYS A 56 -3.59 19.65 -5.23
C LYS A 56 -5.11 19.56 -5.35
N LEU A 57 -5.77 18.65 -4.63
CA LEU A 57 -7.24 18.55 -4.68
C LEU A 57 -7.94 19.79 -4.11
N ILE A 58 -7.36 20.44 -3.10
CA ILE A 58 -7.90 21.70 -2.55
C ILE A 58 -7.79 22.81 -3.60
N GLU A 59 -6.64 22.91 -4.28
CA GLU A 59 -6.41 23.87 -5.37
C GLU A 59 -7.35 23.62 -6.56
N GLU A 60 -7.67 22.37 -6.85
CA GLU A 60 -8.64 21.96 -7.88
C GLU A 60 -10.12 22.15 -7.45
N GLY A 61 -10.38 22.65 -6.24
CA GLY A 61 -11.73 22.94 -5.74
C GLY A 61 -12.51 21.69 -5.30
N ALA A 62 -11.83 20.60 -4.95
CA ALA A 62 -12.50 19.40 -4.45
C ALA A 62 -13.20 19.64 -3.11
N SER A 63 -14.32 18.93 -2.90
CA SER A 63 -15.06 18.99 -1.64
C SER A 63 -14.22 18.51 -0.45
N ARG A 64 -14.54 19.00 0.75
CA ARG A 64 -13.88 18.62 2.02
C ARG A 64 -13.78 17.10 2.20
N TYR A 65 -14.82 16.39 1.78
CA TYR A 65 -14.87 14.93 1.86
C TYR A 65 -13.80 14.26 0.98
N ARG A 66 -13.62 14.76 -0.25
CA ARG A 66 -12.72 14.15 -1.25
C ARG A 66 -11.26 14.18 -0.85
N PHE A 67 -10.76 15.30 -0.33
CA PHE A 67 -9.36 15.37 0.08
C PHE A 67 -9.09 14.72 1.44
N ASN A 68 -10.09 14.68 2.33
CA ASN A 68 -9.94 14.01 3.63
C ASN A 68 -9.83 12.48 3.49
N ASP A 69 -10.52 11.91 2.50
CA ASP A 69 -10.55 10.46 2.24
C ASP A 69 -9.35 9.93 1.42
N ILE A 70 -8.40 10.78 1.02
CA ILE A 70 -7.21 10.31 0.30
C ILE A 70 -6.44 9.32 1.17
N SER A 71 -6.33 8.07 0.72
CA SER A 71 -5.55 7.04 1.38
C SER A 71 -4.12 6.97 0.83
N ILE A 72 -3.21 6.37 1.59
CA ILE A 72 -1.83 6.08 1.13
C ILE A 72 -1.85 5.19 -0.14
N MET A 73 -2.82 4.28 -0.26
CA MET A 73 -2.96 3.47 -1.47
C MET A 73 -3.32 4.29 -2.71
N ASP A 74 -4.03 5.41 -2.53
CA ASP A 74 -4.33 6.35 -3.62
C ASP A 74 -3.13 7.19 -4.01
N VAL A 75 -2.20 7.42 -3.08
CA VAL A 75 -0.91 8.05 -3.39
C VAL A 75 -0.02 7.08 -4.17
N ILE A 76 0.07 5.82 -3.73
CA ILE A 76 0.83 4.77 -4.42
C ILE A 76 0.29 4.53 -5.83
N ALA A 77 -1.04 4.54 -6.00
CA ALA A 77 -1.68 4.28 -7.30
C ALA A 77 -1.49 5.40 -8.33
N ASP A 78 -1.20 6.63 -7.90
CA ASP A 78 -0.93 7.74 -8.82
C ASP A 78 0.47 7.64 -9.45
N ASP A 79 1.38 6.91 -8.82
CA ASP A 79 2.75 6.75 -9.29
C ASP A 79 2.99 5.29 -9.70
N ALA A 80 3.21 5.08 -11.01
CA ALA A 80 3.45 3.75 -11.57
C ALA A 80 4.70 3.08 -11.00
N ARG A 81 5.74 3.86 -10.68
CA ARG A 81 6.97 3.35 -10.04
C ARG A 81 6.70 2.92 -8.61
N LEU A 82 5.96 3.71 -7.83
CA LEU A 82 5.57 3.32 -6.46
C LEU A 82 4.65 2.10 -6.47
N THR A 83 3.71 2.02 -7.42
CA THR A 83 2.83 0.86 -7.56
C THR A 83 3.65 -0.41 -7.84
N ALA A 84 4.54 -0.39 -8.84
CA ALA A 84 5.38 -1.53 -9.17
C ALA A 84 6.26 -1.95 -7.98
N LEU A 85 6.90 -0.99 -7.34
CA LEU A 85 7.78 -1.23 -6.20
C LEU A 85 7.02 -1.81 -5.00
N TYR A 86 5.81 -1.31 -4.73
CA TYR A 86 4.99 -1.81 -3.64
C TYR A 86 4.54 -3.25 -3.86
N ILE A 87 4.15 -3.61 -5.10
CA ILE A 87 3.83 -5.00 -5.46
C ILE A 87 5.04 -5.91 -5.21
N THR A 88 6.24 -5.50 -5.65
CA THR A 88 7.48 -6.25 -5.41
C THR A 88 7.73 -6.47 -3.92
N ILE A 89 7.60 -5.42 -3.11
CA ILE A 89 7.81 -5.51 -1.64
C ILE A 89 6.83 -6.47 -0.99
N VAL A 90 5.55 -6.42 -1.36
CA VAL A 90 4.54 -7.30 -0.79
C VAL A 90 4.78 -8.76 -1.20
N LYS A 91 5.21 -9.01 -2.44
CA LYS A 91 5.60 -10.34 -2.91
C LYS A 91 6.83 -10.87 -2.16
N GLU A 92 7.84 -10.04 -1.94
CA GLU A 92 9.01 -10.39 -1.12
C GLU A 92 8.61 -10.73 0.32
N MET A 93 7.71 -9.94 0.92
CA MET A 93 7.18 -10.22 2.27
C MET A 93 6.42 -11.55 2.33
N ALA A 94 5.69 -11.92 1.27
CA ALA A 94 4.98 -13.18 1.19
C ALA A 94 5.96 -14.37 1.16
N VAL A 95 6.99 -14.30 0.31
CA VAL A 95 8.04 -15.32 0.22
C VAL A 95 8.78 -15.49 1.55
N GLN A 96 9.10 -14.39 2.23
CA GLN A 96 9.73 -14.43 3.56
C GLN A 96 8.88 -15.12 4.64
N CYS A 97 7.56 -15.16 4.46
CA CYS A 97 6.63 -15.82 5.37
C CYS A 97 6.21 -17.23 4.89
N GLY A 98 6.89 -17.78 3.87
CA GLY A 98 6.59 -19.10 3.31
C GLY A 98 5.27 -19.15 2.54
N ILE A 99 4.79 -18.02 2.02
CA ILE A 99 3.55 -17.94 1.24
C ILE A 99 3.94 -17.86 -0.24
N ASP A 100 3.46 -18.82 -1.03
CA ASP A 100 3.63 -18.78 -2.47
C ASP A 100 2.94 -17.55 -3.06
N ALA A 101 3.74 -16.58 -3.49
CA ALA A 101 3.30 -15.39 -4.20
C ALA A 101 2.91 -15.70 -5.67
N VAL A 102 3.10 -16.95 -6.10
CA VAL A 102 2.75 -17.46 -7.44
C VAL A 102 1.43 -18.22 -7.33
N ALA A 103 0.33 -17.50 -7.40
CA ALA A 103 -0.99 -18.10 -7.55
C ALA A 103 -1.89 -17.19 -8.41
N ALA A 104 -1.67 -17.26 -9.73
CA ALA A 104 -2.65 -17.18 -10.82
C ALA A 104 -1.91 -17.09 -12.16
#